data_AF-A0A8J8Q3G8-F1
#
_entry.id   AF-A0A8J8Q3G8-F1
#
_cell.length_a   1.000
_cell.length_b   1.000
_cell.length_c   1.000
_cell.angle_alpha   90.00
_cell.angle_beta   90.00
_cell.angle_gamma   90.00
#
_symmetry.space_group_name_H-M   'P 1'
#
loop_
_entity.id
_entity.type
_entity.pdbx_description
1 polymer ?
#
loop_
_entity_poly.entity_id
_entity_poly.type
_entity_poly.pdbx_seq_one_letter_code
_entity_poly.pdbx_strand_id
1 'polypeptide(L)'
;MNKNHDHVAVHRDQGAVYWELGVPSTAETCEEQTREMVELCEQFFQTFGEFLTPTEVEFHVPCFPAGHELPASMYDDAKIKTVQRNLQSSEGISVDEFLTATEISNCPSRWMPNIEFNGNSVLVELTNGPVVADRTNHTVEYKKKRPTNELPDRDLLEIDLLHGPASSKSTIETEFATYVIVDLNSDIWFENSEIGRANAQNLAAFLERIHDTLPVEEVNRTSDWYPVERLEDIY
;
A
#
# COMPACT_ATOMS: atom_id res chain seq x y z
N MET A 1 1.50 3.96 23.43
CA MET A 1 0.76 5.03 22.77
C MET A 1 1.37 6.34 23.16
N ASN A 2 1.77 7.14 22.17
CA ASN A 2 2.07 8.55 22.34
C ASN A 2 0.85 9.25 22.99
N LYS A 3 1.09 10.32 23.75
CA LYS A 3 0.01 11.16 24.32
C LYS A 3 0.14 12.62 23.89
N ASN A 4 1.16 12.92 23.08
CA ASN A 4 1.35 14.22 22.47
C ASN A 4 0.77 14.18 21.07
N HIS A 5 -0.23 15.01 20.82
CA HIS A 5 -0.96 15.10 19.55
C HIS A 5 -0.51 16.27 18.67
N ASP A 6 0.67 16.82 18.94
CA ASP A 6 1.28 17.86 18.09
C ASP A 6 2.07 17.27 16.91
N HIS A 7 2.28 15.95 16.90
CA HIS A 7 2.98 15.20 15.86
C HIS A 7 2.52 13.75 15.81
N VAL A 8 2.80 13.08 14.71
CA VAL A 8 2.55 11.65 14.49
C VAL A 8 3.77 10.84 14.95
N ALA A 9 3.54 9.82 15.77
CA ALA A 9 4.60 8.89 16.17
C ALA A 9 4.64 7.70 15.22
N VAL A 10 5.77 7.48 14.55
CA VAL A 10 6.01 6.27 13.73
C VAL A 10 6.96 5.35 14.49
N HIS A 11 6.58 4.09 14.69
CA HIS A 11 7.29 3.17 15.58
C HIS A 11 8.12 2.17 14.78
N ARG A 12 9.44 2.20 14.95
CA ARG A 12 10.36 1.30 14.25
C ARG A 12 10.44 -0.10 14.87
N ASP A 13 10.12 -0.23 16.15
CA ASP A 13 10.22 -1.47 16.91
C ASP A 13 8.89 -2.19 17.09
N GLN A 14 7.84 -1.74 16.41
CA GLN A 14 6.53 -2.38 16.38
C GLN A 14 6.46 -3.36 15.21
N GLY A 15 5.74 -4.46 15.41
CA GLY A 15 5.50 -5.46 14.36
C GLY A 15 4.42 -5.00 13.36
N ALA A 16 4.03 -5.89 12.46
CA ALA A 16 3.14 -5.57 11.35
C ALA A 16 1.71 -5.25 11.83
N VAL A 17 1.06 -4.25 11.22
CA VAL A 17 -0.38 -3.98 11.38
C VAL A 17 -0.97 -3.58 10.05
N TYR A 18 -1.69 -4.48 9.40
CA TYR A 18 -2.17 -4.21 8.05
C TYR A 18 -3.55 -4.81 7.78
N TRP A 19 -4.23 -4.19 6.81
CA TRP A 19 -5.32 -4.82 6.05
C TRP A 19 -4.76 -5.32 4.73
N GLU A 20 -5.22 -6.51 4.33
CA GLU A 20 -4.92 -7.11 3.04
C GLU A 20 -6.25 -7.34 2.33
N LEU A 21 -6.49 -6.59 1.26
CA LEU A 21 -7.72 -6.66 0.46
C LEU A 21 -7.41 -7.44 -0.82
N GLY A 22 -7.99 -8.63 -0.95
CA GLY A 22 -7.78 -9.55 -2.05
C GLY A 22 -8.74 -9.28 -3.22
N VAL A 23 -8.16 -9.07 -4.40
CA VAL A 23 -8.84 -8.87 -5.68
C VAL A 23 -8.54 -10.07 -6.60
N PRO A 24 -9.55 -10.80 -7.10
CA PRO A 24 -9.34 -11.93 -7.98
C PRO A 24 -8.70 -11.48 -9.30
N SER A 25 -7.81 -12.31 -9.85
CA SER A 25 -7.21 -12.09 -11.16
C SER A 25 -7.63 -13.18 -12.12
N THR A 26 -8.07 -12.78 -13.32
CA THR A 26 -8.46 -13.70 -14.40
C THR A 26 -7.38 -13.89 -15.45
N ALA A 27 -6.24 -13.22 -15.27
CA ALA A 27 -5.12 -13.33 -16.16
C ALA A 27 -4.54 -14.74 -16.17
N GLU A 28 -4.24 -15.27 -17.36
CA GLU A 28 -3.52 -16.53 -17.54
C GLU A 28 -2.09 -16.25 -18.05
N THR A 29 -1.86 -15.07 -18.59
CA THR A 29 -0.58 -14.62 -19.16
C THR A 29 -0.07 -13.35 -18.50
N CYS A 30 1.25 -13.10 -18.59
CA CYS A 30 1.81 -11.88 -18.02
C CYS A 30 1.26 -10.61 -18.71
N GLU A 31 0.99 -10.65 -20.02
CA GLU A 31 0.36 -9.53 -20.75
C GLU A 31 -1.02 -9.17 -20.17
N GLU A 32 -1.85 -10.18 -19.90
CA GLU A 32 -3.16 -9.98 -19.28
C GLU A 32 -3.02 -9.44 -17.87
N GLN A 33 -2.10 -9.98 -17.07
CA GLN A 33 -1.86 -9.52 -15.71
C GLN A 33 -1.37 -8.08 -15.68
N THR A 34 -0.49 -7.68 -16.59
CA THR A 34 -0.04 -6.28 -16.68
C THR A 34 -1.20 -5.34 -16.99
N ARG A 35 -2.11 -5.74 -17.89
CA ARG A 35 -3.30 -4.94 -18.19
C ARG A 35 -4.22 -4.85 -16.97
N GLU A 36 -4.51 -5.97 -16.32
CA GLU A 36 -5.31 -5.99 -15.08
C GLU A 36 -4.66 -5.10 -14.01
N MET A 37 -3.33 -5.15 -13.85
CA MET A 37 -2.59 -4.35 -12.88
C MET A 37 -2.64 -2.85 -13.18
N VAL A 38 -2.49 -2.48 -14.46
CA VAL A 38 -2.60 -1.09 -14.89
C VAL A 38 -4.01 -0.55 -14.64
N GLU A 39 -5.04 -1.32 -15.00
CA GLU A 39 -6.44 -0.94 -14.76
C GLU A 39 -6.76 -0.86 -13.26
N LEU A 40 -6.26 -1.80 -12.46
CA LEU A 40 -6.40 -1.81 -11.01
C LEU A 40 -5.71 -0.60 -10.39
N CYS A 41 -4.49 -0.28 -10.79
CA CYS A 41 -3.79 0.92 -10.31
C CYS A 41 -4.52 2.19 -10.71
N GLU A 42 -5.03 2.30 -11.94
CA GLU A 42 -5.81 3.47 -12.39
C GLU A 42 -7.03 3.69 -11.48
N GLN A 43 -7.76 2.62 -11.14
CA GLN A 43 -8.86 2.65 -10.19
C GLN A 43 -8.38 2.99 -8.78
N PHE A 44 -7.28 2.39 -8.34
CA PHE A 44 -6.72 2.57 -7.01
C PHE A 44 -6.27 4.01 -6.73
N PHE A 45 -5.66 4.68 -7.71
CA PHE A 45 -5.31 6.10 -7.60
C PHE A 45 -6.53 7.00 -7.30
N GLN A 46 -7.74 6.58 -7.70
CA GLN A 46 -8.97 7.34 -7.42
C GLN A 46 -9.39 7.23 -5.94
N THR A 47 -8.92 6.20 -5.22
CA THR A 47 -9.26 5.97 -3.81
C THR A 47 -8.52 6.91 -2.86
N PHE A 48 -7.35 7.42 -3.29
CA PHE A 48 -6.47 8.30 -2.51
C PHE A 48 -7.17 9.60 -2.09
N GLY A 49 -7.82 10.29 -3.03
CA GLY A 49 -8.53 11.54 -2.78
C GLY A 49 -7.65 12.58 -2.10
N GLU A 50 -8.18 13.27 -1.08
CA GLU A 50 -7.41 14.20 -0.24
C GLU A 50 -6.71 13.49 0.94
N PHE A 51 -6.96 12.19 1.13
CA PHE A 51 -6.48 11.46 2.31
C PHE A 51 -5.00 11.10 2.19
N LEU A 52 -4.56 10.68 1.01
CA LEU A 52 -3.21 10.20 0.78
C LEU A 52 -2.69 10.73 -0.56
N THR A 53 -1.41 11.08 -0.60
CA THR A 53 -0.70 11.41 -1.83
C THR A 53 0.62 10.64 -1.84
N PRO A 54 0.81 9.66 -2.74
CA PRO A 54 2.08 8.95 -2.83
C PRO A 54 3.13 9.87 -3.44
N THR A 55 4.32 9.92 -2.85
CA THR A 55 5.44 10.73 -3.38
C THR A 55 6.54 9.86 -3.98
N GLU A 56 6.53 8.55 -3.69
CA GLU A 56 7.42 7.54 -4.24
C GLU A 56 6.59 6.35 -4.75
N VAL A 57 6.86 5.87 -5.96
CA VAL A 57 6.27 4.61 -6.47
C VAL A 57 7.39 3.77 -7.06
N GLU A 58 7.56 2.57 -6.52
CA GLU A 58 8.58 1.61 -6.95
C GLU A 58 7.95 0.32 -7.46
N PHE A 59 8.44 -0.17 -8.59
CA PHE A 59 8.04 -1.47 -9.11
C PHE A 59 9.11 -2.08 -10.02
N HIS A 60 9.09 -3.41 -10.07
CA HIS A 60 9.95 -4.22 -10.92
C HIS A 60 9.11 -4.91 -11.99
N VAL A 61 9.55 -4.82 -13.25
CA VAL A 61 8.89 -5.44 -14.39
C VAL A 61 9.80 -6.49 -15.02
N PRO A 62 9.68 -7.77 -14.62
CA PRO A 62 10.23 -8.89 -15.36
C PRO A 62 9.70 -8.95 -16.80
N CYS A 63 10.61 -9.17 -17.75
CA CYS A 63 10.31 -9.26 -19.18
C CYS A 63 10.42 -10.68 -19.72
N PHE A 64 9.34 -11.18 -20.29
CA PHE A 64 9.24 -12.51 -20.86
C PHE A 64 9.03 -12.50 -22.37
N PRO A 65 9.23 -13.63 -23.07
CA PRO A 65 8.71 -13.84 -24.41
C PRO A 65 7.19 -13.66 -24.46
N ALA A 66 6.65 -13.31 -25.63
CA ALA A 66 5.20 -13.13 -25.80
C ALA A 66 4.41 -14.41 -25.46
N GLY A 67 3.27 -14.25 -24.78
CA GLY A 67 2.37 -15.35 -24.38
C GLY A 67 2.93 -16.22 -23.26
N HIS A 68 3.85 -15.69 -22.44
CA HIS A 68 4.36 -16.41 -21.29
C HIS A 68 3.26 -16.54 -20.22
N GLU A 69 3.09 -17.75 -19.69
CA GLU A 69 2.17 -18.03 -18.58
C GLU A 69 2.59 -17.29 -17.31
N LEU A 70 1.66 -17.05 -16.38
CA LEU A 70 2.00 -16.38 -15.14
C LEU A 70 3.01 -17.18 -14.29
N PRO A 71 4.11 -16.55 -13.83
CA PRO A 71 5.03 -17.19 -12.92
C PRO A 71 4.39 -17.39 -11.54
N ALA A 72 4.69 -18.52 -10.90
CA ALA A 72 4.27 -18.77 -9.53
C ALA A 72 5.04 -17.90 -8.51
N SER A 73 6.26 -17.46 -8.84
CA SER A 73 7.05 -16.58 -7.97
C SER A 73 8.04 -15.67 -8.72
N MET A 74 8.40 -14.54 -8.09
CA MET A 74 9.45 -13.63 -8.58
C MET A 74 10.85 -14.26 -8.67
N TYR A 75 11.07 -15.39 -8.01
CA TYR A 75 12.39 -16.01 -7.85
C TYR A 75 12.68 -17.08 -8.91
N ASP A 76 11.75 -17.36 -9.81
CA ASP A 76 11.82 -18.53 -10.70
C ASP A 76 12.85 -18.41 -11.85
N ASP A 77 13.49 -17.26 -12.07
CA ASP A 77 14.60 -17.22 -13.03
C ASP A 77 15.62 -16.08 -12.80
N ALA A 78 16.83 -16.45 -12.40
CA ALA A 78 17.96 -15.53 -12.17
C ALA A 78 18.49 -14.86 -13.48
N LYS A 79 17.86 -15.10 -14.62
CA LYS A 79 18.27 -14.59 -15.95
C LYS A 79 17.20 -13.77 -16.67
N ILE A 80 16.06 -13.49 -16.04
CA ILE A 80 15.05 -12.63 -16.65
C ILE A 80 15.56 -11.18 -16.67
N LYS A 81 15.38 -10.51 -17.81
CA LYS A 81 15.58 -9.08 -17.91
C LYS A 81 14.51 -8.40 -17.06
N THR A 82 14.91 -7.73 -15.99
CA THR A 82 14.00 -6.94 -15.16
C THR A 82 14.24 -5.45 -15.39
N VAL A 83 13.15 -4.72 -15.54
CA VAL A 83 13.18 -3.26 -15.62
C VAL A 83 12.69 -2.71 -14.29
N GLN A 84 13.55 -1.98 -13.59
CA GLN A 84 13.16 -1.24 -12.39
C GLN A 84 12.58 0.12 -12.78
N ARG A 85 11.53 0.52 -12.08
CA ARG A 85 10.94 1.86 -12.13
C ARG A 85 10.87 2.40 -10.72
N ASN A 86 11.36 3.62 -10.56
CA ASN A 86 11.25 4.36 -9.33
C ASN A 86 10.84 5.79 -9.73
N LEU A 87 9.65 6.18 -9.34
CA LEU A 87 9.09 7.50 -9.52
C LEU A 87 9.20 8.26 -8.20
N GLN A 88 9.61 9.52 -8.26
CA GLN A 88 9.70 10.40 -7.10
C GLN A 88 9.18 11.78 -7.45
N SER A 89 8.30 12.33 -6.63
CA SER A 89 7.74 13.67 -6.81
C SER A 89 7.40 14.29 -5.45
N SER A 90 7.97 15.46 -5.15
CA SER A 90 7.67 16.20 -3.91
C SER A 90 6.23 16.71 -3.84
N GLU A 91 5.57 16.87 -4.99
CA GLU A 91 4.19 17.35 -5.10
C GLU A 91 3.18 16.18 -5.14
N GLY A 92 3.66 14.94 -5.16
CA GLY A 92 2.87 13.74 -5.39
C GLY A 92 2.98 13.19 -6.82
N ILE A 93 2.75 11.90 -6.94
CA ILE A 93 2.74 11.16 -8.21
C ILE A 93 1.30 11.05 -8.69
N SER A 94 1.06 11.45 -9.93
CA SER A 94 -0.23 11.30 -10.59
C SER A 94 -0.39 9.93 -11.27
N VAL A 95 -1.65 9.55 -11.53
CA VAL A 95 -1.96 8.35 -12.30
C VAL A 95 -1.32 8.40 -13.70
N ASP A 96 -1.32 9.55 -14.38
CA ASP A 96 -0.74 9.69 -15.72
C ASP A 96 0.78 9.47 -15.73
N GLU A 97 1.49 9.98 -14.70
CA GLU A 97 2.93 9.74 -14.52
C GLU A 97 3.20 8.26 -14.26
N PHE A 98 2.40 7.62 -13.43
CA PHE A 98 2.47 6.18 -13.19
C PHE A 98 2.25 5.39 -14.49
N LEU A 99 1.15 5.64 -15.20
CA LEU A 99 0.80 4.97 -16.45
C LEU A 99 1.92 5.11 -17.50
N THR A 100 2.46 6.31 -17.65
CA THR A 100 3.62 6.57 -18.52
C THR A 100 4.83 5.71 -18.14
N ALA A 101 5.08 5.52 -16.85
CA ALA A 101 6.21 4.72 -16.36
C ALA A 101 6.06 3.23 -16.63
N THR A 102 4.81 2.73 -16.72
CA THR A 102 4.52 1.33 -17.06
C THR A 102 4.78 0.99 -18.54
N GLU A 103 4.92 2.00 -19.41
CA GLU A 103 5.21 1.80 -20.82
C GLU A 103 6.67 1.33 -21.02
N ILE A 104 6.84 0.10 -21.54
CA ILE A 104 8.16 -0.50 -21.78
C ILE A 104 8.20 -1.09 -23.20
N SER A 105 8.84 -0.39 -24.12
CA SER A 105 8.89 -0.72 -25.55
C SER A 105 9.67 -2.00 -25.92
N ASN A 106 10.53 -2.50 -25.03
CA ASN A 106 11.42 -3.65 -25.29
C ASN A 106 11.12 -4.85 -24.38
N CYS A 107 9.83 -5.12 -24.15
CA CYS A 107 9.33 -6.11 -23.22
C CYS A 107 7.97 -6.63 -23.72
N PRO A 108 7.94 -7.66 -24.59
CA PRO A 108 6.73 -8.07 -25.29
C PRO A 108 5.69 -8.69 -24.34
N SER A 109 6.15 -9.42 -23.33
CA SER A 109 5.34 -9.88 -22.19
C SER A 109 5.94 -9.29 -20.92
N ARG A 110 5.12 -8.57 -20.16
CA ARG A 110 5.50 -7.85 -18.93
C ARG A 110 4.80 -8.55 -17.78
N TRP A 111 5.44 -8.66 -16.64
CA TRP A 111 4.78 -9.06 -15.40
C TRP A 111 4.99 -7.98 -14.36
N MET A 112 3.94 -7.58 -13.64
CA MET A 112 4.00 -6.55 -12.59
C MET A 112 3.57 -7.17 -11.26
N PRO A 113 4.46 -7.94 -10.60
CA PRO A 113 4.13 -8.70 -9.41
C PRO A 113 4.06 -7.87 -8.12
N ASN A 114 4.72 -6.72 -8.09
CA ASN A 114 4.78 -5.85 -6.91
C ASN A 114 4.84 -4.39 -7.35
N ILE A 115 4.01 -3.56 -6.71
CA ILE A 115 4.06 -2.10 -6.81
C ILE A 115 3.95 -1.54 -5.40
N GLU A 116 4.95 -0.77 -5.00
CA GLU A 116 5.06 -0.17 -3.67
C GLU A 116 4.77 1.33 -3.80
N PHE A 117 3.83 1.82 -3.01
CA PHE A 117 3.49 3.23 -2.87
C PHE A 117 4.02 3.73 -1.53
N ASN A 118 5.07 4.53 -1.62
CA ASN A 118 5.92 4.97 -0.54
C ASN A 118 5.98 6.51 -0.47
N GLY A 119 6.62 7.01 0.58
CA GLY A 119 6.74 8.44 0.84
C GLY A 119 5.36 9.07 1.04
N ASN A 120 4.40 8.32 1.55
CA ASN A 120 3.00 8.74 1.56
C ASN A 120 2.80 9.96 2.45
N SER A 121 2.30 11.04 1.84
CA SER A 121 1.78 12.21 2.54
C SER A 121 0.32 11.96 2.91
N VAL A 122 0.00 11.96 4.20
CA VAL A 122 -1.30 11.52 4.72
C VAL A 122 -1.98 12.63 5.50
N LEU A 123 -3.26 12.86 5.24
CA LEU A 123 -4.09 13.79 6.00
C LEU A 123 -4.46 13.19 7.35
N VAL A 124 -4.02 13.84 8.42
CA VAL A 124 -4.26 13.42 9.82
C VAL A 124 -4.81 14.55 10.65
N GLU A 125 -5.64 14.22 11.64
CA GLU A 125 -6.10 15.14 12.66
C GLU A 125 -5.07 15.23 13.80
N LEU A 126 -4.67 16.43 14.19
CA LEU A 126 -3.79 16.73 15.32
C LEU A 126 -4.47 17.75 16.26
N THR A 127 -3.84 18.13 17.37
CA THR A 127 -4.40 19.09 18.35
C THR A 127 -4.88 20.40 17.71
N ASN A 128 -4.15 20.88 16.70
CA ASN A 128 -4.38 22.18 16.06
C ASN A 128 -5.23 22.09 14.79
N GLY A 129 -5.82 20.93 14.50
CA GLY A 129 -6.61 20.67 13.30
C GLY A 129 -5.97 19.66 12.35
N PRO A 130 -6.57 19.50 11.15
CA PRO A 130 -6.05 18.61 10.11
C PRO A 130 -4.75 19.15 9.51
N VAL A 131 -3.78 18.26 9.34
CA VAL A 131 -2.49 18.53 8.69
C VAL A 131 -2.12 17.40 7.73
N VAL A 132 -1.27 17.70 6.75
CA VAL A 132 -0.62 16.67 5.94
C VAL A 132 0.69 16.28 6.63
N ALA A 133 0.80 15.02 7.04
CA ALA A 133 1.98 14.45 7.68
C ALA A 133 2.67 13.47 6.74
N ASP A 134 4.00 13.49 6.75
CA ASP A 134 4.87 12.62 5.96
C ASP A 134 6.14 12.30 6.76
N ARG A 135 7.10 11.53 6.22
CA ARG A 135 8.35 11.18 6.93
C ARG A 135 9.14 12.40 7.43
N THR A 136 9.04 13.53 6.75
CA THR A 136 9.82 14.75 6.99
C THR A 136 9.04 15.86 7.69
N ASN A 137 7.71 15.78 7.69
CA ASN A 137 6.82 16.80 8.22
C ASN A 137 5.80 16.25 9.20
N HIS A 138 5.66 16.89 10.36
CA HIS A 138 4.75 16.50 11.44
C HIS A 138 4.92 15.08 12.00
N THR A 139 6.00 14.37 11.65
CA THR A 139 6.25 12.99 12.09
C THR A 139 7.55 12.89 12.88
N VAL A 140 7.54 12.05 13.90
CA VAL A 140 8.71 11.76 14.74
C VAL A 140 8.87 10.25 14.88
N GLU A 141 10.09 9.77 14.71
CA GLU A 141 10.41 8.36 14.92
C GLU A 141 10.38 8.03 16.43
N TYR A 142 9.74 6.92 16.77
CA TYR A 142 9.65 6.39 18.12
C TYR A 142 10.33 5.02 18.19
N LYS A 143 11.07 4.81 19.28
CA LYS A 143 11.69 3.54 19.63
C LYS A 143 11.48 3.26 21.11
N LYS A 144 10.94 2.10 21.45
CA LYS A 144 10.61 1.72 22.84
C LYS A 144 9.75 2.79 23.53
N LYS A 145 8.76 3.32 22.81
CA LYS A 145 7.81 4.36 23.25
C LYS A 145 8.46 5.70 23.61
N ARG A 146 9.63 6.02 23.03
CA ARG A 146 10.30 7.32 23.22
C ARG A 146 10.64 7.91 21.85
N PRO A 147 10.51 9.24 21.69
CA PRO A 147 10.96 9.90 20.47
C PRO A 147 12.48 9.74 20.32
N THR A 148 12.94 9.62 19.09
CA THR A 148 14.36 9.65 18.72
C THR A 148 14.70 11.01 18.10
N ASN A 149 15.98 11.21 17.77
CA ASN A 149 16.44 12.38 17.00
C ASN A 149 16.67 12.02 15.52
N GLU A 150 16.28 10.81 15.10
CA GLU A 150 16.40 10.35 13.72
C GLU A 150 15.12 10.74 12.95
N LEU A 151 15.27 10.95 11.64
CA LEU A 151 14.09 11.04 10.78
C LEU A 151 13.48 9.63 10.65
N PRO A 152 12.14 9.51 10.62
CA PRO A 152 11.45 8.26 10.31
C PRO A 152 12.00 7.63 9.02
N ASP A 153 12.33 6.33 9.09
CA ASP A 153 12.71 5.51 7.92
C ASP A 153 11.51 4.80 7.27
N ARG A 154 10.32 4.91 7.88
CA ARG A 154 9.05 4.36 7.42
C ARG A 154 7.97 5.43 7.29
N ASP A 155 7.00 5.21 6.41
CA ASP A 155 5.81 6.06 6.34
C ASP A 155 4.86 5.80 7.49
N LEU A 156 3.94 6.74 7.73
CA LEU A 156 2.84 6.56 8.67
C LEU A 156 1.93 5.40 8.26
N LEU A 157 1.76 5.27 6.94
CA LEU A 157 0.96 4.29 6.23
C LEU A 157 1.68 3.95 4.92
N GLU A 158 1.97 2.68 4.70
CA GLU A 158 2.61 2.14 3.49
C GLU A 158 1.58 1.32 2.71
N ILE A 159 1.69 1.29 1.39
CA ILE A 159 0.76 0.55 0.55
C ILE A 159 1.52 -0.27 -0.48
N ASP A 160 1.23 -1.57 -0.53
CA ASP A 160 1.80 -2.48 -1.52
C ASP A 160 0.68 -3.19 -2.31
N LEU A 161 0.89 -3.35 -3.61
CA LEU A 161 0.05 -4.17 -4.48
C LEU A 161 0.85 -5.41 -4.85
N LEU A 162 0.51 -6.55 -4.26
CA LEU A 162 1.19 -7.82 -4.48
C LEU A 162 0.34 -8.75 -5.32
N HIS A 163 0.84 -9.15 -6.48
CA HIS A 163 0.20 -10.14 -7.33
C HIS A 163 0.91 -11.48 -7.23
N GLY A 164 0.14 -12.55 -7.04
CA GLY A 164 0.66 -13.91 -6.98
C GLY A 164 -0.43 -14.95 -6.85
N PRO A 165 -0.05 -16.23 -6.67
CA PRO A 165 -1.01 -17.32 -6.49
C PRO A 165 -1.90 -17.06 -5.27
N ALA A 166 -3.21 -17.29 -5.43
CA ALA A 166 -4.14 -17.24 -4.32
C ALA A 166 -3.75 -18.28 -3.26
N SER A 167 -3.77 -17.88 -1.99
CA SER A 167 -3.40 -18.80 -0.91
C SER A 167 -4.40 -19.95 -0.83
N SER A 168 -3.96 -21.15 -0.42
CA SER A 168 -4.86 -22.30 -0.23
C SER A 168 -5.94 -22.11 0.85
N LYS A 169 -5.86 -21.01 1.61
CA LYS A 169 -6.83 -20.61 2.63
C LYS A 169 -7.72 -19.44 2.19
N SER A 170 -7.45 -18.86 1.03
CA SER A 170 -8.20 -17.74 0.47
C SER A 170 -9.61 -18.18 0.08
N THR A 171 -10.56 -17.24 0.11
CA THR A 171 -11.91 -17.43 -0.43
C THR A 171 -12.00 -17.12 -1.93
N ILE A 172 -10.94 -16.59 -2.52
CA ILE A 172 -10.85 -16.27 -3.95
C ILE A 172 -10.78 -17.57 -4.77
N GLU A 173 -11.67 -17.71 -5.76
CA GLU A 173 -11.78 -18.94 -6.57
C GLU A 173 -10.75 -19.01 -7.72
N THR A 174 -10.16 -17.88 -8.11
CA THR A 174 -9.16 -17.82 -9.18
C THR A 174 -7.79 -18.32 -8.71
N GLU A 175 -6.96 -18.79 -9.65
CA GLU A 175 -5.60 -19.29 -9.33
C GLU A 175 -4.69 -18.17 -8.82
N PHE A 176 -4.85 -16.95 -9.34
CA PHE A 176 -4.08 -15.77 -8.97
C PHE A 176 -4.96 -14.68 -8.38
N ALA A 177 -4.36 -13.81 -7.57
CA ALA A 177 -4.99 -12.66 -6.98
C ALA A 177 -3.99 -11.49 -6.88
N THR A 178 -4.53 -10.29 -6.75
CA THR A 178 -3.78 -9.11 -6.32
C THR A 178 -4.25 -8.68 -4.94
N TYR A 179 -3.30 -8.51 -4.03
CA TYR A 179 -3.53 -8.09 -2.67
C TYR A 179 -3.12 -6.63 -2.52
N VAL A 180 -4.07 -5.77 -2.15
CA VAL A 180 -3.79 -4.40 -1.71
C VAL A 180 -3.51 -4.46 -0.21
N ILE A 181 -2.26 -4.25 0.17
CA ILE A 181 -1.81 -4.25 1.56
C ILE A 181 -1.70 -2.80 2.03
N VAL A 182 -2.39 -2.47 3.10
CA VAL A 182 -2.31 -1.16 3.78
C VAL A 182 -1.67 -1.37 5.14
N ASP A 183 -0.36 -1.12 5.26
CA ASP A 183 0.43 -1.30 6.49
C ASP A 183 0.52 0.00 7.28
N LEU A 184 0.37 -0.09 8.60
CA LEU A 184 0.35 1.04 9.52
C LEU A 184 1.52 1.01 10.48
N ASN A 185 2.26 2.12 10.50
CA ASN A 185 3.43 2.27 11.38
C ASN A 185 3.22 3.28 12.49
N SER A 186 2.03 3.88 12.58
CA SER A 186 1.69 4.85 13.60
C SER A 186 0.60 4.37 14.55
N ASP A 187 0.68 4.79 15.81
CA ASP A 187 -0.37 4.55 16.80
C ASP A 187 -1.54 5.55 16.73
N ILE A 188 -1.46 6.57 15.87
CA ILE A 188 -2.48 7.62 15.72
C ILE A 188 -3.86 7.06 15.32
N TRP A 189 -3.87 5.93 14.61
CA TRP A 189 -5.07 5.23 14.14
C TRP A 189 -5.84 4.50 15.25
N PHE A 190 -5.19 4.26 16.39
CA PHE A 190 -5.68 3.29 17.39
C PHE A 190 -5.99 3.92 18.75
N GLU A 191 -5.93 5.24 18.83
CA GLU A 191 -6.16 5.94 20.08
C GLU A 191 -7.65 6.10 20.40
N ASN A 192 -8.00 5.92 21.68
CA ASN A 192 -9.36 6.18 22.16
C ASN A 192 -9.58 7.65 22.57
N SER A 193 -9.01 8.58 21.80
CA SER A 193 -9.19 10.02 21.93
C SER A 193 -10.16 10.52 20.85
N GLU A 194 -10.59 11.79 20.92
CA GLU A 194 -11.40 12.39 19.83
C GLU A 194 -10.59 12.46 18.53
N ILE A 195 -9.33 12.88 18.63
CA ILE A 195 -8.35 12.92 17.54
C ILE A 195 -8.12 11.51 16.96
N GLY A 196 -7.90 10.52 17.81
CA GLY A 196 -7.72 9.13 17.39
C GLY A 196 -8.92 8.57 16.64
N ARG A 197 -10.13 8.86 17.13
CA ARG A 197 -11.37 8.47 16.43
C ARG A 197 -11.53 9.17 15.07
N ALA A 198 -11.18 10.45 14.97
CA ALA A 198 -11.21 11.16 13.69
C ALA A 198 -10.24 10.54 12.67
N ASN A 199 -9.01 10.23 13.10
CA ASN A 199 -8.03 9.55 12.26
C ASN A 199 -8.48 8.13 11.86
N ALA A 200 -9.02 7.36 12.80
CA ALA A 200 -9.58 6.04 12.53
C ALA A 200 -10.75 6.10 11.52
N GLN A 201 -11.62 7.10 11.61
CA GLN A 201 -12.70 7.32 10.66
C GLN A 201 -12.19 7.68 9.27
N ASN A 202 -11.14 8.51 9.16
CA ASN A 202 -10.53 8.84 7.88
C ASN A 202 -9.90 7.60 7.21
N LEU A 203 -9.21 6.77 8.00
CA LEU A 203 -8.65 5.50 7.55
C LEU A 203 -9.76 4.51 7.13
N ALA A 204 -10.81 4.36 7.94
CA ALA A 204 -11.96 3.52 7.61
C ALA A 204 -12.59 3.93 6.28
N ALA A 205 -12.84 5.22 6.09
CA ALA A 205 -13.37 5.76 4.84
C ALA A 205 -12.42 5.52 3.65
N PHE A 206 -11.11 5.50 3.87
CA PHE A 206 -10.14 5.14 2.84
C PHE A 206 -10.22 3.65 2.47
N LEU A 207 -10.24 2.75 3.45
CA LEU A 207 -10.38 1.31 3.24
C LEU A 207 -11.71 0.96 2.55
N GLU A 208 -12.81 1.61 2.96
CA GLU A 208 -14.11 1.49 2.30
C GLU A 208 -14.06 1.95 0.84
N ARG A 209 -13.38 3.07 0.53
CA ARG A 209 -13.20 3.49 -0.87
C ARG A 209 -12.44 2.46 -1.69
N ILE A 210 -11.43 1.79 -1.13
CA ILE A 210 -10.72 0.71 -1.82
C ILE A 210 -11.67 -0.44 -2.12
N HIS A 211 -12.43 -0.89 -1.13
CA HIS A 211 -13.40 -1.99 -1.27
C HIS A 211 -14.51 -1.66 -2.27
N ASP A 212 -15.03 -0.44 -2.26
CA ASP A 212 -16.12 -0.05 -3.15
C ASP A 212 -15.64 0.18 -4.59
N THR A 213 -14.37 0.52 -4.77
CA THR A 213 -13.77 0.84 -6.09
C THR A 213 -13.24 -0.41 -6.78
N LEU A 214 -12.61 -1.32 -6.03
CA LEU A 214 -12.01 -2.53 -6.54
C LEU A 214 -12.94 -3.74 -6.32
N PRO A 215 -12.89 -4.79 -7.14
CA PRO A 215 -13.70 -5.99 -6.91
C PRO A 215 -13.09 -6.86 -5.79
N VAL A 216 -13.04 -6.33 -4.57
CA VAL A 216 -12.49 -7.03 -3.41
C VAL A 216 -13.41 -8.18 -3.02
N GLU A 217 -12.86 -9.38 -2.89
CA GLU A 217 -13.59 -10.60 -2.47
C GLU A 217 -13.16 -11.09 -1.08
N GLU A 218 -11.99 -10.65 -0.61
CA GLU A 218 -11.41 -11.08 0.65
C GLU A 218 -10.80 -9.90 1.40
N VAL A 219 -10.97 -9.86 2.73
CA VAL A 219 -10.29 -8.90 3.60
C VAL A 219 -9.66 -9.66 4.77
N ASN A 220 -8.34 -9.67 4.82
CA ASN A 220 -7.55 -10.19 5.92
C ASN A 220 -6.98 -9.05 6.77
N ARG A 221 -6.77 -9.34 8.06
CA ARG A 221 -6.25 -8.39 9.05
C ARG A 221 -5.16 -9.08 9.85
N THR A 222 -4.02 -8.40 9.99
CA THR A 222 -2.90 -8.90 10.80
C THR A 222 -2.46 -7.80 11.74
N SER A 223 -2.14 -8.17 12.98
CA SER A 223 -1.55 -7.24 13.94
C SER A 223 -0.65 -7.98 14.93
N ASP A 224 0.60 -7.53 15.06
CA ASP A 224 1.59 -8.10 15.99
C ASP A 224 1.55 -7.45 17.39
N TRP A 225 0.95 -6.27 17.50
CA TRP A 225 1.02 -5.45 18.73
C TRP A 225 -0.29 -4.74 19.10
N TYR A 226 -1.34 -4.93 18.29
CA TYR A 226 -2.70 -4.48 18.59
C TYR A 226 -3.68 -5.66 18.45
N PRO A 227 -4.79 -5.71 19.20
CA PRO A 227 -5.76 -6.79 19.04
C PRO A 227 -6.43 -6.72 17.67
N VAL A 228 -6.50 -7.84 16.94
CA VAL A 228 -7.10 -7.89 15.60
C VAL A 228 -8.58 -7.47 15.61
N GLU A 229 -9.30 -7.75 16.69
CA GLU A 229 -10.70 -7.33 16.87
C GLU A 229 -10.87 -5.81 16.83
N ARG A 230 -9.81 -5.06 17.13
CA ARG A 230 -9.82 -3.60 17.02
C ARG A 230 -9.60 -3.09 15.61
N LEU A 231 -8.99 -3.89 14.74
CA LEU A 231 -8.90 -3.56 13.32
C LEU A 231 -10.29 -3.72 12.69
N GLU A 232 -11.07 -4.71 13.13
CA GLU A 232 -12.48 -4.88 12.73
C GLU A 232 -13.36 -3.69 13.16
N ASP A 233 -13.06 -3.07 14.30
CA ASP A 233 -13.77 -1.85 14.75
C ASP A 233 -13.53 -0.64 13.81
N ILE A 234 -12.44 -0.64 13.03
CA ILE A 234 -12.11 0.40 12.05
C ILE A 234 -12.73 0.04 10.69
N TYR A 235 -12.57 -1.20 10.25
CA TYR A 235 -13.04 -1.71 8.96
C TYR A 235 -13.17 -3.23 9.00
#